data_AF-A0A8T4SLX8-F1
#
_entry.id   AF-A0A8T4SLX8-F1
#
_cell.length_a   1.000
_cell.length_b   1.000
_cell.length_c   1.000
_cell.angle_alpha   90.00
_cell.angle_beta   90.00
_cell.angle_gamma   90.00
#
_symmetry.space_group_name_H-M   'P 1'
#
loop_
_entity.id
_entity.type
_entity.pdbx_description
1 polymer ?
#
loop_
_entity_poly.entity_id
_entity_poly.type
_entity_poly.pdbx_seq_one_letter_code
_entity_poly.pdbx_strand_id
1 'polypeptide(L)'
;MVNKLKGFYMLSRRSSGDVDLAIILSYLTFDGHLAKDLKGFYISSGSKSTIQRFRDLIKQQYGIDGRLEDGMGFGKSFKYRYFNAIITRHLYASGAPKGNKTATEFWVPLWIMSNREFARAYIRTAFDCEGSIWFEKQAKIRFGICKEPRLIANGLAFINDLKEILLNFQVETTKTWITNTNARMDGTNTNGFYFKIRQQSIHTFAREIGFSDRFKKRRLSLI
;
A
#
# COMPACT_ATOMS: atom_id res chain seq x y z
N MET A 1 -0.77 3.54 -31.45
CA MET A 1 0.10 2.37 -31.20
C MET A 1 0.32 2.18 -29.68
N VAL A 2 -0.76 2.13 -28.90
CA VAL A 2 -0.74 2.02 -27.42
C VAL A 2 -1.87 1.08 -27.03
N ASN A 3 -1.72 -0.22 -27.30
CA ASN A 3 -2.73 -1.22 -26.88
C ASN A 3 -2.22 -2.67 -26.88
N LYS A 4 -0.90 -2.91 -26.75
CA LYS A 4 -0.33 -4.26 -26.83
C LYS A 4 0.41 -4.78 -25.59
N LEU A 5 0.39 -4.09 -24.45
CA LEU A 5 1.11 -4.52 -23.24
C LEU A 5 0.23 -4.84 -22.00
N LYS A 6 -1.10 -4.83 -22.13
CA LYS A 6 -2.00 -5.38 -21.08
C LYS A 6 -2.17 -6.92 -21.15
N GLY A 7 -1.45 -7.59 -22.05
CA GLY A 7 -1.80 -8.93 -22.53
C GLY A 7 -1.02 -10.14 -22.00
N PHE A 8 -0.40 -10.11 -20.82
CA PHE A 8 0.36 -11.29 -20.34
C PHE A 8 0.17 -11.71 -18.87
N TYR A 9 -0.89 -11.26 -18.20
CA TYR A 9 -1.23 -11.72 -16.83
C TYR A 9 -2.46 -12.63 -16.73
N MET A 10 -2.93 -13.17 -17.85
CA MET A 10 -3.90 -14.28 -17.84
C MET A 10 -3.18 -15.58 -18.16
N LEU A 11 -2.90 -16.37 -17.11
CA LEU A 11 -3.01 -17.83 -17.09
C LEU A 11 -2.51 -18.38 -15.73
N SER A 12 -3.43 -18.41 -14.76
CA SER A 12 -3.38 -19.35 -13.65
C SER A 12 -4.79 -19.49 -13.09
N ARG A 13 -5.39 -20.67 -13.31
CA ARG A 13 -6.70 -21.04 -12.77
C ARG A 13 -6.57 -21.16 -11.24
N ARG A 14 -7.33 -20.32 -10.52
CA ARG A 14 -7.52 -20.26 -9.05
C ARG A 14 -6.24 -20.02 -8.22
N SER A 15 -5.87 -18.75 -8.03
CA SER A 15 -6.06 -18.20 -6.68
C SER A 15 -7.30 -17.31 -6.78
N SER A 16 -8.43 -17.76 -6.22
CA SER A 16 -9.47 -16.79 -5.90
C SER A 16 -8.83 -15.85 -4.90
N GLY A 17 -8.47 -14.64 -5.33
CA GLY A 17 -8.02 -13.62 -4.40
C GLY A 17 -9.03 -13.51 -3.27
N ASP A 18 -8.55 -13.20 -2.08
CA ASP A 18 -9.38 -12.98 -0.90
C ASP A 18 -9.01 -11.64 -0.24
N VAL A 19 -9.78 -11.25 0.77
CA VAL A 19 -9.59 -10.00 1.50
C VAL A 19 -8.23 -9.99 2.21
N ASP A 20 -7.80 -11.10 2.78
CA ASP A 20 -6.56 -11.19 3.56
C ASP A 20 -5.34 -11.04 2.63
N LEU A 21 -5.35 -11.69 1.47
CA LEU A 21 -4.34 -11.52 0.43
C LEU A 21 -4.29 -10.07 -0.07
N ALA A 22 -5.44 -9.40 -0.24
CA ALA A 22 -5.46 -7.99 -0.63
C ALA A 22 -4.83 -7.10 0.44
N ILE A 23 -5.09 -7.37 1.73
CA ILE A 23 -4.46 -6.66 2.85
C ILE A 23 -2.95 -6.92 2.87
N ILE A 24 -2.52 -8.18 2.71
CA ILE A 24 -1.11 -8.57 2.69
C ILE A 24 -0.38 -7.85 1.54
N LEU A 25 -0.94 -7.86 0.34
CA LEU A 25 -0.36 -7.16 -0.80
C LEU A 25 -0.27 -5.66 -0.56
N SER A 26 -1.29 -5.04 0.03
CA SER A 26 -1.26 -3.62 0.37
C SER A 26 -0.11 -3.30 1.32
N TYR A 27 0.03 -4.06 2.43
CA TYR A 27 1.18 -3.90 3.33
C TYR A 27 2.51 -4.05 2.60
N LEU A 28 2.67 -5.06 1.75
CA LEU A 28 3.91 -5.25 0.98
C LEU A 28 4.18 -4.12 -0.01
N THR A 29 3.14 -3.57 -0.63
CA THR A 29 3.23 -2.42 -1.53
C THR A 29 3.64 -1.15 -0.81
N PHE A 30 3.16 -0.89 0.41
CA PHE A 30 3.40 0.38 1.09
C PHE A 30 4.52 0.29 2.13
N ASP A 31 4.31 -0.42 3.25
CA ASP A 31 5.29 -0.49 4.36
C ASP A 31 6.27 -1.68 4.30
N GLY A 32 6.03 -2.65 3.40
CA GLY A 32 6.79 -3.89 3.34
C GLY A 32 7.97 -3.89 2.39
N HIS A 33 8.66 -5.02 2.32
CA HIS A 33 9.72 -5.26 1.37
C HIS A 33 9.71 -6.73 0.97
N LEU A 34 9.45 -6.99 -0.30
CA LEU A 34 9.61 -8.30 -0.90
C LEU A 34 11.00 -8.37 -1.55
N ALA A 35 11.82 -9.36 -1.16
CA ALA A 35 13.22 -9.42 -1.58
C ALA A 35 13.35 -9.62 -3.10
N LYS A 36 14.41 -9.04 -3.71
CA LYS A 36 14.64 -9.14 -5.17
C LYS A 36 14.81 -10.58 -5.66
N ASP A 37 15.40 -11.45 -4.83
CA ASP A 37 15.62 -12.87 -5.10
C ASP A 37 14.40 -13.75 -4.79
N LEU A 38 13.31 -13.14 -4.31
CA LEU A 38 12.07 -13.81 -3.93
C LEU A 38 12.25 -14.91 -2.89
N LYS A 39 13.28 -14.84 -2.03
CA LYS A 39 13.48 -15.82 -0.93
C LYS A 39 12.72 -15.46 0.34
N GLY A 40 12.30 -14.21 0.48
CA GLY A 40 11.56 -13.75 1.64
C GLY A 40 10.99 -12.36 1.49
N PHE A 41 10.27 -11.94 2.51
CA PHE A 41 9.77 -10.58 2.67
C PHE A 41 9.84 -10.16 4.14
N TYR A 42 9.70 -8.86 4.37
CA TYR A 42 9.51 -8.33 5.70
C TYR A 42 8.58 -7.12 5.70
N ILE A 43 8.02 -6.82 6.85
CA ILE A 43 7.45 -5.50 7.15
C ILE A 43 8.08 -4.96 8.41
N SER A 44 8.12 -3.64 8.56
CA SER A 44 8.61 -2.97 9.77
C SER A 44 7.66 -1.85 10.18
N SER A 45 7.43 -1.68 11.47
CA SER A 45 6.55 -0.63 11.99
C SER A 45 6.95 -0.24 13.41
N GLY A 46 6.72 1.01 13.79
CA GLY A 46 6.80 1.44 15.20
C GLY A 46 5.69 0.84 16.08
N SER A 47 4.65 0.27 15.47
CA SER A 47 3.50 -0.33 16.16
C SER A 47 3.64 -1.84 16.25
N LYS A 48 3.90 -2.36 17.46
CA LYS A 48 3.90 -3.81 17.73
C LYS A 48 2.57 -4.46 17.34
N SER A 49 1.45 -3.77 17.57
CA SER A 49 0.12 -4.27 17.19
C SER A 49 -0.05 -4.40 15.67
N THR A 50 0.53 -3.50 14.88
CA THR A 50 0.50 -3.59 13.41
C THR A 50 1.29 -4.81 12.93
N ILE A 51 2.48 -5.02 13.51
CA ILE A 51 3.29 -6.20 13.21
C ILE A 51 2.60 -7.50 13.60
N GLN A 52 2.00 -7.56 14.80
CA GLN A 52 1.28 -8.75 15.25
C GLN A 52 0.08 -9.06 14.35
N ARG A 53 -0.72 -8.04 13.99
CA ARG A 53 -1.85 -8.22 13.06
C ARG A 53 -1.40 -8.76 11.71
N PHE A 54 -0.30 -8.25 11.16
CA PHE A 54 0.21 -8.75 9.89
C PHE A 54 0.75 -10.18 9.99
N ARG A 55 1.43 -10.52 11.09
CA ARG A 55 1.84 -11.91 11.37
C ARG A 55 0.65 -12.85 11.42
N ASP A 56 -0.40 -12.47 12.15
CA ASP A 56 -1.62 -13.27 12.28
C ASP A 56 -2.28 -13.49 10.91
N LEU A 57 -2.32 -12.45 10.06
CA LEU A 57 -2.78 -12.56 8.67
C LEU A 57 -1.95 -13.54 7.84
N ILE A 58 -0.62 -13.47 7.91
CA ILE A 58 0.26 -14.42 7.19
C ILE A 58 0.05 -15.84 7.69
N LYS A 59 -0.05 -16.03 9.01
CA LYS A 59 -0.27 -17.34 9.62
C LYS A 59 -1.63 -17.91 9.24
N GLN A 60 -2.67 -17.08 9.21
CA GLN A 60 -4.01 -17.47 8.76
C GLN A 60 -4.02 -17.84 7.26
N GLN A 61 -3.36 -17.03 6.42
CA GLN A 61 -3.36 -17.24 4.96
C GLN A 61 -2.56 -18.48 4.53
N TYR A 62 -1.45 -18.78 5.22
CA TYR A 62 -0.47 -19.78 4.76
C TYR A 62 -0.18 -20.90 5.76
N GLY A 63 -0.75 -20.85 6.97
CA GLY A 63 -0.55 -21.87 8.01
C GLY A 63 0.86 -21.89 8.63
N ILE A 64 1.75 -21.00 8.21
CA ILE A 64 3.17 -20.97 8.62
C ILE A 64 3.50 -19.59 9.18
N ASP A 65 4.28 -19.59 10.25
CA ASP A 65 4.69 -18.38 10.96
C ASP A 65 6.09 -17.93 10.54
N GLY A 66 6.36 -16.64 10.74
CA GLY A 66 7.67 -16.02 10.52
C GLY A 66 8.38 -15.70 11.83
N ARG A 67 9.39 -14.83 11.73
CA ARG A 67 10.17 -14.36 12.89
C ARG A 67 9.79 -12.93 13.24
N LEU A 68 9.57 -12.69 14.52
CA LEU A 68 9.48 -11.34 15.09
C LEU A 68 10.85 -10.93 15.60
N GLU A 69 11.28 -9.73 15.21
CA GLU A 69 12.55 -9.13 15.60
C GLU A 69 12.29 -7.70 16.08
N ASP A 70 13.06 -7.24 17.05
CA ASP A 70 13.14 -5.81 17.33
C ASP A 70 13.93 -5.14 16.19
N GLY A 71 13.41 -4.03 15.68
CA GLY A 71 14.04 -3.28 14.60
C GLY A 71 15.14 -2.39 15.15
N MET A 72 16.32 -2.47 14.52
CA MET A 72 17.53 -1.73 14.93
C MET A 72 17.66 -0.34 14.28
N GLY A 73 16.54 0.28 13.88
CA GLY A 73 16.52 1.60 13.25
C GLY A 73 16.54 2.76 14.28
N PHE A 74 16.46 4.00 13.78
CA PHE A 74 16.25 5.17 14.65
C PHE A 74 14.88 5.06 15.37
N GLY A 75 14.92 4.90 16.69
CA GLY A 75 13.74 4.68 17.52
C GLY A 75 13.29 3.22 17.62
N LYS A 76 12.33 2.93 18.52
CA LYS A 76 11.82 1.57 18.73
C LYS A 76 10.93 1.15 17.56
N SER A 77 11.34 0.12 16.82
CA SER A 77 10.54 -0.49 15.76
C SER A 77 10.46 -2.00 15.94
N PHE A 78 9.48 -2.62 15.31
CA PHE A 78 9.27 -4.06 15.30
C PHE A 78 9.30 -4.54 13.85
N LYS A 79 9.86 -5.71 13.61
CA LYS A 79 10.02 -6.29 12.30
C LYS A 79 9.46 -7.70 12.27
N TYR A 80 8.69 -8.01 11.24
CA TYR A 80 8.31 -9.37 10.92
C TYR A 80 9.05 -9.80 9.67
N ARG A 81 9.83 -10.89 9.76
CA ARG A 81 10.54 -11.49 8.63
C ARG A 81 9.96 -12.85 8.29
N TYR A 82 9.86 -13.12 7.00
CA TYR A 82 9.37 -14.38 6.50
C TYR A 82 10.29 -14.90 5.40
N PHE A 83 10.77 -16.15 5.55
CA PHE A 83 11.71 -16.79 4.62
C PHE A 83 11.09 -18.05 4.06
N ASN A 84 10.37 -17.90 2.94
CA ASN A 84 9.80 -19.01 2.19
C ASN A 84 9.65 -18.59 0.74
N ALA A 85 10.44 -19.22 -0.15
CA ALA A 85 10.49 -18.84 -1.55
C ALA A 85 9.18 -19.13 -2.29
N ILE A 86 8.45 -20.18 -1.93
CA ILE A 86 7.18 -20.54 -2.58
C ILE A 86 6.14 -19.44 -2.32
N ILE A 87 5.94 -19.07 -1.06
CA ILE A 87 4.98 -18.03 -0.68
C ILE A 87 5.41 -16.66 -1.18
N THR A 88 6.70 -16.34 -1.13
CA THR A 88 7.21 -15.06 -1.65
C THR A 88 6.99 -14.94 -3.16
N ARG A 89 7.19 -16.03 -3.93
CA ARG A 89 6.87 -16.08 -5.36
C ARG A 89 5.38 -15.99 -5.61
N HIS A 90 4.54 -16.62 -4.79
CA HIS A 90 3.09 -16.48 -4.86
C HIS A 90 2.69 -15.01 -4.70
N LEU A 91 3.17 -14.33 -3.66
CA LEU A 91 2.89 -12.91 -3.41
C LEU A 91 3.34 -12.01 -4.57
N TYR A 92 4.53 -12.27 -5.14
CA TYR A 92 4.99 -11.57 -6.34
C TYR A 92 4.06 -11.81 -7.54
N ALA A 93 3.69 -13.07 -7.79
CA ALA A 93 2.75 -13.43 -8.86
C ALA A 93 1.35 -12.84 -8.64
N SER A 94 0.94 -12.63 -7.39
CA SER A 94 -0.31 -11.93 -7.04
C SER A 94 -0.24 -10.41 -7.21
N GLY A 95 0.96 -9.84 -7.40
CA GLY A 95 1.18 -8.43 -7.73
C GLY A 95 1.98 -7.61 -6.71
N ALA A 96 2.58 -8.23 -5.68
CA ALA A 96 3.45 -7.50 -4.76
C ALA A 96 4.70 -6.97 -5.50
N PRO A 97 5.07 -5.68 -5.37
CA PRO A 97 6.32 -5.19 -5.90
C PRO A 97 7.51 -5.76 -5.13
N LYS A 98 8.60 -6.05 -5.86
CA LYS A 98 9.87 -6.52 -5.27
C LYS A 98 10.95 -5.45 -5.28
N GLY A 99 11.84 -5.50 -4.29
CA GLY A 99 13.01 -4.62 -4.23
C GLY A 99 12.70 -3.17 -3.89
N ASN A 100 13.43 -2.24 -4.51
CA ASN A 100 13.27 -0.81 -4.26
C ASN A 100 12.06 -0.26 -5.01
N LYS A 101 10.95 -0.10 -4.30
CA LYS A 101 9.66 0.38 -4.81
C LYS A 101 9.71 1.76 -5.45
N THR A 102 10.60 2.62 -4.99
CA THR A 102 10.79 3.95 -5.60
C THR A 102 11.44 3.87 -6.98
N ALA A 103 12.26 2.84 -7.19
CA ALA A 103 12.99 2.57 -8.43
C ALA A 103 12.32 1.50 -9.31
N THR A 104 11.14 1.02 -8.93
CA THR A 104 10.48 -0.12 -9.59
C THR A 104 9.07 0.25 -9.95
N GLU A 105 8.63 -0.14 -11.15
CA GLU A 105 7.25 0.01 -11.57
C GLU A 105 6.34 -0.97 -10.83
N PHE A 106 5.15 -0.51 -10.47
CA PHE A 106 4.10 -1.37 -9.93
C PHE A 106 2.73 -0.74 -10.16
N TRP A 107 1.69 -1.55 -9.99
CA TRP A 107 0.30 -1.27 -10.33
C TRP A 107 -0.60 -1.83 -9.23
N VAL A 108 -1.85 -1.36 -9.15
CA VAL A 108 -2.84 -2.10 -8.35
C VAL A 108 -3.28 -3.33 -9.16
N PRO A 109 -3.23 -4.56 -8.58
CA PRO A 109 -3.65 -5.74 -9.32
C PRO A 109 -5.11 -5.67 -9.76
N LEU A 110 -5.39 -6.06 -11.00
CA LEU A 110 -6.72 -5.97 -11.60
C LEU A 110 -7.78 -6.72 -10.79
N TRP A 111 -7.40 -7.87 -10.20
CA TRP A 111 -8.29 -8.68 -9.37
C TRP A 111 -8.67 -7.97 -8.06
N ILE A 112 -7.82 -7.08 -7.54
CA ILE A 112 -8.17 -6.21 -6.40
C ILE A 112 -9.12 -5.12 -6.88
N MET A 113 -8.82 -4.44 -7.99
CA MET A 113 -9.68 -3.37 -8.52
C MET A 113 -11.08 -3.86 -8.90
N SER A 114 -11.19 -5.09 -9.42
CA SER A 114 -12.44 -5.66 -9.93
C SER A 114 -13.38 -6.16 -8.84
N ASN A 115 -12.93 -6.22 -7.59
CA ASN A 115 -13.74 -6.67 -6.46
C ASN A 115 -13.83 -5.57 -5.40
N ARG A 116 -15.06 -5.14 -5.10
CA ARG A 116 -15.31 -4.03 -4.16
C ARG A 116 -14.75 -4.31 -2.77
N GLU A 117 -14.86 -5.53 -2.25
CA GLU A 117 -14.35 -5.83 -0.90
C GLU A 117 -12.83 -5.82 -0.85
N PHE A 118 -12.17 -6.39 -1.86
CA PHE A 118 -10.71 -6.41 -1.95
C PHE A 118 -10.15 -5.00 -2.15
N ALA A 119 -10.77 -4.21 -3.03
CA ALA A 119 -10.41 -2.82 -3.24
C ALA A 119 -10.53 -2.00 -1.95
N ARG A 120 -11.63 -2.17 -1.19
CA ARG A 120 -11.83 -1.51 0.11
C ARG A 120 -10.73 -1.88 1.10
N ALA A 121 -10.42 -3.16 1.22
CA ALA A 121 -9.41 -3.65 2.15
C ALA A 121 -8.01 -3.14 1.76
N TYR A 122 -7.66 -3.22 0.48
CA TYR A 122 -6.40 -2.74 -0.06
C TYR A 122 -6.20 -1.24 0.18
N ILE A 123 -7.20 -0.41 -0.17
CA ILE A 123 -7.08 1.06 -0.03
C ILE A 123 -7.08 1.49 1.44
N ARG A 124 -7.86 0.84 2.32
CA ARG A 124 -7.83 1.10 3.77
C ARG A 124 -6.43 0.87 4.33
N THR A 125 -5.82 -0.29 4.02
CA THR A 125 -4.45 -0.60 4.45
C THR A 125 -3.43 0.38 3.85
N ALA A 126 -3.63 0.82 2.60
CA ALA A 126 -2.77 1.83 1.98
C ALA A 126 -2.78 3.14 2.79
N PHE A 127 -3.96 3.61 3.22
CA PHE A 127 -4.10 4.79 4.07
C PHE A 127 -3.56 4.57 5.49
N ASP A 128 -3.64 3.36 6.02
CA ASP A 128 -3.00 3.00 7.30
C ASP A 128 -1.47 3.07 7.20
N CYS A 129 -0.87 2.78 6.05
CA CYS A 129 0.57 2.91 5.80
C CYS A 129 0.97 4.36 5.49
N GLU A 130 0.54 4.88 4.34
CA GLU A 130 1.02 6.15 3.76
C GLU A 130 0.10 7.35 4.02
N GLY A 131 -1.14 7.07 4.44
CA GLY A 131 -2.15 8.10 4.68
C GLY A 131 -1.81 8.96 5.89
N SER A 132 -2.14 10.25 5.83
CA SER A 132 -1.99 11.20 6.92
C SER A 132 -3.31 11.90 7.18
N ILE A 133 -3.67 12.09 8.45
CA ILE A 133 -4.80 12.90 8.90
C ILE A 133 -4.34 13.94 9.91
N TRP A 134 -4.70 15.20 9.67
CA TRP A 134 -4.42 16.33 10.58
C TRP A 134 -5.53 17.38 10.52
N PHE A 135 -5.51 18.29 11.48
CA PHE A 135 -6.45 19.40 11.58
C PHE A 135 -5.69 20.71 11.41
N GLU A 136 -6.20 21.57 10.55
CA GLU A 136 -5.87 23.01 10.58
C GLU A 136 -7.17 23.73 10.98
N LYS A 137 -7.86 24.39 10.05
CA LYS A 137 -9.24 24.88 10.26
C LYS A 137 -10.29 23.77 10.15
N GLN A 138 -9.99 22.75 9.35
CA GLN A 138 -10.83 21.58 9.06
C GLN A 138 -9.92 20.35 8.96
N ALA A 139 -10.50 19.17 9.07
CA ALA A 139 -9.77 17.93 8.88
C ALA A 139 -9.23 17.81 7.46
N LYS A 140 -8.00 17.34 7.32
CA LYS A 140 -7.36 17.06 6.03
C LYS A 140 -6.83 15.64 6.03
N ILE A 141 -7.11 14.93 4.94
CA ILE A 141 -6.60 13.57 4.70
C ILE A 141 -5.80 13.59 3.42
N ARG A 142 -4.52 13.16 3.48
CA ARG A 142 -3.61 13.08 2.33
C ARG A 142 -3.07 11.68 2.18
N PHE A 143 -2.85 11.28 0.94
CA PHE A 143 -2.07 10.11 0.57
C PHE A 143 -0.91 10.55 -0.33
N GLY A 144 0.22 9.84 -0.27
CA GLY A 144 1.24 10.01 -1.29
C GLY A 144 2.30 8.92 -1.28
N ILE A 145 3.03 8.83 -2.38
CA ILE A 145 4.17 7.93 -2.57
C ILE A 145 5.30 8.67 -3.27
N CYS A 146 6.51 8.11 -3.24
CA CYS A 146 7.67 8.64 -3.96
C CYS A 146 8.18 7.67 -5.02
N LYS A 147 8.57 8.20 -6.19
CA LYS A 147 9.18 7.47 -7.30
C LYS A 147 10.38 8.22 -7.85
N GLU A 148 11.32 7.53 -8.49
CA GLU A 148 12.39 8.16 -9.25
C GLU A 148 11.83 8.97 -10.45
N PRO A 149 12.51 10.02 -10.92
CA PRO A 149 12.04 10.86 -12.03
C PRO A 149 11.68 10.09 -13.30
N ARG A 150 12.45 9.05 -13.64
CA ARG A 150 12.16 8.19 -14.81
C ARG A 150 10.83 7.42 -14.69
N LEU A 151 10.23 7.35 -13.51
CA LEU A 151 8.99 6.62 -13.22
C LEU A 151 7.78 7.54 -12.99
N ILE A 152 7.84 8.81 -13.42
CA ILE A 152 6.72 9.76 -13.28
C ILE A 152 5.42 9.22 -13.89
N ALA A 153 5.48 8.61 -15.07
CA ALA A 153 4.30 8.05 -15.74
C ALA A 153 3.68 6.90 -14.92
N ASN A 154 4.50 5.96 -14.43
CA ASN A 154 4.02 4.87 -13.57
C ASN A 154 3.47 5.39 -12.23
N GLY A 155 4.14 6.37 -11.62
CA GLY A 155 3.69 6.98 -10.36
C GLY A 155 2.32 7.64 -10.49
N LEU A 156 2.10 8.42 -11.55
CA LEU A 156 0.80 9.03 -11.85
C LEU A 156 -0.28 7.98 -12.12
N ALA A 157 0.02 6.97 -12.92
CA ALA A 157 -0.94 5.93 -13.24
C ALA A 157 -1.35 5.12 -11.99
N PHE A 158 -0.39 4.74 -11.14
CA PHE A 158 -0.68 4.08 -9.87
C PHE A 158 -1.54 4.95 -8.93
N ILE A 159 -1.23 6.25 -8.80
CA ILE A 159 -2.08 7.16 -8.01
C ILE A 159 -3.50 7.26 -8.60
N ASN A 160 -3.64 7.23 -9.92
CA ASN A 160 -4.94 7.26 -10.57
C ASN A 160 -5.73 5.97 -10.30
N ASP A 161 -5.10 4.79 -10.29
CA ASP A 161 -5.75 3.53 -9.88
C ASP A 161 -6.33 3.64 -8.46
N LEU A 162 -5.58 4.21 -7.51
CA LEU A 162 -6.07 4.42 -6.14
C LEU A 162 -7.24 5.41 -6.09
N LYS A 163 -7.19 6.47 -6.90
CA LYS A 163 -8.26 7.46 -7.00
C LYS A 163 -9.52 6.90 -7.64
N GLU A 164 -9.38 6.00 -8.62
CA GLU A 164 -10.50 5.28 -9.23
C GLU A 164 -11.17 4.36 -8.21
N ILE A 165 -10.38 3.62 -7.41
CA ILE A 165 -10.91 2.83 -6.30
C ILE A 165 -11.70 3.73 -5.35
N LEU A 166 -11.14 4.85 -4.90
CA LEU A 166 -11.82 5.79 -4.00
C LEU A 166 -13.12 6.34 -4.61
N LEU A 167 -13.10 6.70 -5.89
CA LEU A 167 -14.27 7.18 -6.61
C LEU A 167 -15.39 6.14 -6.67
N ASN A 168 -15.05 4.85 -6.80
CA ASN A 168 -16.03 3.75 -6.73
C ASN A 168 -16.70 3.64 -5.35
N PHE A 169 -16.10 4.20 -4.30
CA PHE A 169 -16.70 4.40 -2.98
C PHE A 169 -17.31 5.79 -2.79
N GLN A 170 -17.50 6.56 -3.86
CA GLN A 170 -18.00 7.94 -3.84
C GLN A 170 -17.11 8.89 -3.01
N VAL A 171 -15.82 8.56 -2.90
CA VAL A 171 -14.83 9.40 -2.22
C VAL A 171 -14.07 10.21 -3.27
N GLU A 172 -14.38 11.49 -3.36
CA GLU A 172 -13.70 12.39 -4.28
C GLU A 172 -12.33 12.83 -3.74
N THR A 173 -11.42 13.05 -4.68
CA THR A 173 -10.06 13.48 -4.39
C THR A 173 -9.70 14.74 -5.17
N THR A 174 -8.68 15.45 -4.70
CA THR A 174 -8.10 16.57 -5.45
C THR A 174 -7.35 16.08 -6.69
N LYS A 175 -6.95 17.00 -7.55
CA LYS A 175 -5.92 16.71 -8.56
C LYS A 175 -4.65 16.23 -7.86
N THR A 176 -3.93 15.34 -8.53
CA THR A 176 -2.61 14.88 -8.08
C THR A 176 -1.61 16.02 -8.28
N TRP A 177 -0.81 16.33 -7.27
CA TRP A 177 0.32 17.24 -7.42
C TRP A 177 1.63 16.48 -7.24
N ILE A 178 2.64 16.91 -7.98
CA ILE A 178 3.98 16.34 -7.97
C ILE A 178 4.90 17.34 -7.27
N THR A 179 5.71 16.86 -6.34
CA THR A 179 6.78 17.66 -5.73
C THR A 179 8.13 17.05 -6.06
N ASN A 180 9.16 17.88 -6.15
CA ASN A 180 10.52 17.40 -6.00
C ASN A 180 10.73 17.12 -4.51
N THR A 181 11.22 15.93 -4.18
CA THR A 181 11.63 15.60 -2.81
C THR A 181 13.14 15.70 -2.71
N ASN A 182 13.65 15.89 -1.48
CA ASN A 182 15.08 15.99 -1.25
C ASN A 182 15.82 14.73 -1.72
N ALA A 183 17.11 14.90 -2.04
CA ALA A 183 18.01 13.79 -2.29
C ALA A 183 17.94 12.81 -1.11
N ARG A 184 17.78 11.53 -1.44
CA ARG A 184 17.87 10.45 -0.47
C ARG A 184 19.29 10.37 0.09
N MET A 185 19.47 9.58 1.15
CA MET A 185 20.79 9.32 1.72
C MET A 185 21.80 8.76 0.69
N ASP A 186 21.32 8.09 -0.36
CA ASP A 186 22.12 7.55 -1.46
C ASP A 186 22.36 8.54 -2.62
N GLY A 187 21.94 9.80 -2.46
CA GLY A 187 22.05 10.85 -3.48
C GLY A 187 20.95 10.82 -4.55
N THR A 188 20.07 9.82 -4.55
CA THR A 188 19.00 9.70 -5.55
C THR A 188 17.89 10.72 -5.30
N ASN A 189 17.56 11.50 -6.32
CA ASN A 189 16.39 12.39 -6.29
C ASN A 189 15.11 11.61 -6.54
N THR A 190 14.03 11.98 -5.85
CA THR A 190 12.70 11.40 -6.06
C THR A 190 11.64 12.47 -6.25
N ASN A 191 10.54 12.09 -6.89
CA ASN A 191 9.33 12.88 -6.99
C ASN A 191 8.27 12.30 -6.07
N GLY A 192 7.62 13.16 -5.29
CA GLY A 192 6.47 12.79 -4.48
C GLY A 192 5.18 13.04 -5.24
N PHE A 193 4.26 12.08 -5.20
CA PHE A 193 2.95 12.13 -5.86
C PHE A 193 1.89 12.11 -4.79
N TYR A 194 1.08 13.16 -4.71
CA TYR A 194 0.15 13.33 -3.60
C TYR A 194 -1.24 13.75 -4.08
N PHE A 195 -2.25 13.34 -3.33
CA PHE A 195 -3.62 13.86 -3.44
C PHE A 195 -4.24 14.00 -2.04
N LYS A 196 -5.30 14.82 -1.91
CA LYS A 196 -6.13 14.88 -0.71
C LYS A 196 -7.52 14.32 -0.99
N ILE A 197 -8.15 13.78 0.05
CA ILE A 197 -9.60 13.60 0.05
C ILE A 197 -10.23 15.00 0.05
N ARG A 198 -11.23 15.22 -0.80
CA ARG A 198 -11.95 16.50 -0.82
C ARG A 198 -12.77 16.67 0.44
N GLN A 199 -12.95 17.92 0.87
CA GLN A 199 -13.64 18.22 2.13
C GLN A 199 -15.03 17.60 2.20
N GLN A 200 -15.82 17.71 1.13
CA GLN A 200 -17.16 17.12 1.05
C GLN A 200 -17.19 15.58 1.14
N SER A 201 -16.07 14.91 0.85
CA SER A 201 -15.97 13.46 0.84
C SER A 201 -15.35 12.88 2.10
N ILE A 202 -15.01 13.69 3.11
CA ILE A 202 -14.38 13.20 4.34
C ILE A 202 -15.31 12.27 5.12
N HIS A 203 -16.60 12.60 5.26
CA HIS A 203 -17.56 11.72 5.93
C HIS A 203 -17.77 10.41 5.15
N THR A 204 -17.85 10.47 3.82
CA THR A 204 -17.92 9.27 2.96
C THR A 204 -16.66 8.42 3.09
N PHE A 205 -15.48 9.05 3.11
CA PHE A 205 -14.22 8.35 3.37
C PHE A 205 -14.27 7.66 4.73
N ALA A 206 -14.70 8.34 5.79
CA ALA A 206 -14.76 7.76 7.12
C ALA A 206 -15.70 6.56 7.22
N ARG A 207 -16.84 6.60 6.51
CA ARG A 207 -17.81 5.50 6.47
C ARG A 207 -17.34 4.32 5.63
N GLU A 208 -16.90 4.58 4.40
CA GLU A 208 -16.62 3.51 3.42
C GLU A 208 -15.22 2.91 3.57
N ILE A 209 -14.23 3.77 3.83
CA ILE A 209 -12.81 3.41 3.87
C ILE A 209 -12.29 3.52 5.29
N GLY A 210 -12.15 4.73 5.84
CA GLY A 210 -11.65 4.97 7.19
C GLY A 210 -10.21 4.51 7.40
N PHE A 211 -9.81 4.40 8.67
CA PHE A 211 -8.53 3.86 9.10
C PHE A 211 -8.73 2.66 10.02
N SER A 212 -7.84 1.67 9.93
CA SER A 212 -7.74 0.64 10.97
C SER A 212 -6.73 1.01 12.04
N ASP A 213 -5.73 1.85 11.72
CA ASP A 213 -4.77 2.34 12.69
C ASP A 213 -5.49 3.12 13.80
N ARG A 214 -5.21 2.78 15.07
CA ARG A 214 -5.93 3.32 16.22
C ARG A 214 -5.79 4.83 16.35
N PHE A 215 -4.59 5.37 16.09
CA PHE A 215 -4.35 6.80 16.21
C PHE A 215 -5.06 7.57 15.10
N LYS A 216 -4.92 7.12 13.84
CA LYS A 216 -5.59 7.73 12.69
C LYS A 216 -7.12 7.62 12.81
N LYS A 217 -7.63 6.47 13.26
CA LYS A 217 -9.07 6.25 13.51
C LYS A 217 -9.61 7.20 14.59
N ARG A 218 -8.89 7.37 15.70
CA ARG A 218 -9.27 8.33 16.76
C ARG A 218 -9.28 9.77 16.26
N ARG A 219 -8.33 10.15 15.40
CA ARG A 219 -8.36 11.50 14.78
C ARG A 219 -9.55 11.65 13.85
N LEU A 220 -9.88 10.61 13.09
CA LEU A 220 -11.01 10.64 12.15
C LEU A 220 -12.37 10.75 12.86
N SER A 221 -12.50 10.24 14.09
CA SER A 221 -13.74 10.33 14.89
C SER A 221 -13.99 11.71 15.52
N LEU A 222 -13.10 12.68 15.34
CA LEU A 222 -13.28 14.07 15.78
C LEU A 222 -13.93 14.96 14.71
N ILE A 223 -14.34 14.35 13.59
CA ILE A 223 -14.96 14.99 12.42
C ILE A 223 -16.44 14.65 12.44
#